data_AF-A0A0K0CXU1-F1
#
_entry.id   AF-A0A0K0CXU1-F1
#
_cell.length_a   1.000
_cell.length_b   1.000
_cell.length_c   1.000
_cell.angle_alpha   90.00
_cell.angle_beta   90.00
_cell.angle_gamma   90.00
#
_symmetry.space_group_name_H-M   'P 1'
#
loop_
_entity.id
_entity.type
_entity.pdbx_description
1 polymer ?
#
loop_
_entity_poly.entity_id
_entity_poly.type
_entity_poly.pdbx_seq_one_letter_code
_entity_poly.pdbx_strand_id
1 'polypeptide(L)'
;LRCILRSLGYSPTVSKTIHPLDFASFLEIAKEEHNSSDELTEITKALKALHRDRMFSIPISEFRSILTSIGERMSHLEVDNLLEQVLF
;
A
#
# COMPACT_ATOMS: atom_id res chain seq x y z
N LEU A 1 14.39 1.68 -9.87
CA LEU A 1 13.22 1.30 -10.70
C LEU A 1 11.88 1.38 -9.94
N ARG A 2 11.74 0.87 -8.70
CA ARG A 2 10.52 1.11 -7.89
C ARG A 2 10.14 2.59 -7.74
N CYS A 3 11.12 3.46 -7.48
CA CYS A 3 10.89 4.91 -7.43
C CYS A 3 10.33 5.47 -8.74
N ILE A 4 10.76 4.91 -9.89
CA ILE A 4 10.27 5.35 -11.20
C ILE A 4 8.81 4.92 -11.39
N LEU A 5 8.45 3.68 -11.03
CA LEU A 5 7.05 3.24 -11.05
C LEU A 5 6.15 4.18 -10.21
N ARG A 6 6.62 4.58 -9.02
CA ARG A 6 5.92 5.56 -8.16
C ARG A 6 5.83 6.95 -8.77
N SER A 7 6.89 7.43 -9.40
CA SER A 7 6.87 8.71 -10.15
C SER A 7 5.93 8.68 -11.35
N LEU A 8 5.60 7.50 -11.88
CA LEU A 8 4.59 7.30 -12.93
C LEU A 8 3.16 7.17 -12.36
N GLY A 9 2.99 7.23 -11.03
CA GLY A 9 1.70 7.12 -10.35
C GLY A 9 1.30 5.71 -9.93
N TYR A 10 2.15 4.71 -10.13
CA TYR A 10 1.87 3.33 -9.71
C TYR A 10 2.33 3.03 -8.28
N SER A 11 1.69 2.08 -7.61
CA SER A 11 1.97 1.71 -6.21
C SER A 11 2.43 0.26 -6.08
N PRO A 12 3.57 -0.13 -6.70
CA PRO A 12 3.99 -1.52 -6.70
C PRO A 12 4.41 -2.00 -5.30
N THR A 13 3.94 -3.19 -4.95
CA THR A 13 4.34 -3.90 -3.73
C THR A 13 5.75 -4.49 -3.86
N VAL A 14 6.44 -4.66 -2.72
CA VAL A 14 7.66 -5.44 -2.56
C VAL A 14 7.50 -6.82 -3.19
N SER A 15 6.34 -7.48 -3.02
CA SER A 15 6.10 -8.81 -3.60
C SER A 15 6.20 -8.81 -5.13
N LYS A 16 5.66 -7.78 -5.81
CA LYS A 16 5.74 -7.64 -7.28
C LYS A 16 7.14 -7.31 -7.78
N THR A 17 8.02 -6.86 -6.88
CA THR A 17 9.32 -6.29 -7.23
C THR A 17 10.46 -6.99 -6.50
N ILE A 18 10.24 -8.21 -6.02
CA ILE A 18 11.20 -8.98 -5.22
C ILE A 18 12.39 -9.48 -6.05
N HIS A 19 12.17 -9.73 -7.34
CA HIS A 19 13.20 -10.16 -8.27
C HIS A 19 14.02 -8.97 -8.77
N PRO A 20 15.28 -9.21 -9.19
CA PRO A 20 16.10 -8.19 -9.85
C PRO A 20 15.30 -7.55 -10.98
N LEU A 21 15.07 -6.24 -10.84
CA LEU A 21 14.23 -5.50 -11.77
C LEU A 21 15.11 -5.05 -12.94
N ASP A 22 15.03 -5.77 -14.05
CA ASP A 22 15.55 -5.27 -15.33
C ASP A 22 14.48 -4.44 -16.05
N PHE A 23 14.80 -3.94 -17.24
CA PHE A 23 13.87 -3.11 -18.00
C PHE A 23 12.64 -3.88 -18.50
N ALA A 24 12.80 -5.16 -18.86
CA ALA A 24 11.69 -5.97 -19.34
C ALA A 24 10.69 -6.23 -18.20
N SER A 25 11.17 -6.68 -17.03
CA SER A 25 10.34 -6.86 -15.85
C SER A 25 9.72 -5.55 -15.36
N PHE A 26 10.40 -4.41 -15.52
CA PHE A 26 9.81 -3.11 -15.24
C PHE A 26 8.60 -2.81 -16.12
N LEU A 27 8.68 -3.07 -17.42
CA LEU A 27 7.57 -2.85 -18.35
C LEU A 27 6.40 -3.80 -18.06
N GLU A 28 6.67 -5.05 -17.68
CA GLU A 28 5.65 -6.01 -17.27
C GLU A 28 4.89 -5.51 -16.04
N ILE A 29 5.60 -5.11 -14.98
CA ILE A 29 4.99 -4.56 -13.77
C ILE A 29 4.20 -3.30 -14.09
N ALA A 30 4.76 -2.36 -14.87
CA ALA A 30 4.06 -1.13 -15.25
C ALA A 30 2.76 -1.42 -16.02
N LYS A 31 2.79 -2.40 -16.94
CA LYS A 31 1.60 -2.85 -17.67
C LYS A 31 0.56 -3.47 -16.74
N GLU A 32 0.97 -4.29 -15.78
CA GLU A 32 0.06 -4.89 -14.81
C GLU A 32 -0.59 -3.84 -13.91
N GLU A 33 0.19 -2.90 -13.36
CA GLU A 33 -0.31 -1.80 -12.53
C GLU A 33 -1.30 -0.92 -13.32
N HIS A 34 -1.00 -0.60 -14.58
CA HIS A 34 -1.88 0.19 -15.43
C HIS A 34 -3.24 -0.48 -15.68
N ASN A 35 -3.27 -1.81 -15.77
CA ASN A 35 -4.48 -2.59 -16.01
C ASN A 35 -5.15 -3.06 -14.71
N SER A 36 -4.63 -2.66 -13.54
CA SER A 36 -5.15 -3.11 -12.26
C SER A 36 -6.53 -2.51 -11.97
N SER A 37 -7.35 -3.26 -11.22
CA SER A 37 -8.68 -2.84 -10.79
C SER A 37 -8.61 -1.64 -9.83
N ASP A 38 -9.76 -1.06 -9.50
CA ASP A 38 -9.89 0.04 -8.53
C ASP A 38 -9.17 -0.26 -7.19
N GLU A 39 -7.98 0.31 -7.03
CA GLU A 39 -7.10 0.12 -5.88
C GLU A 39 -7.80 0.51 -4.56
N LEU A 40 -8.65 1.54 -4.58
CA LEU A 40 -9.37 2.00 -3.40
C LEU A 40 -10.35 0.93 -2.90
N THR A 41 -11.03 0.25 -3.82
CA THR A 41 -11.94 -0.84 -3.47
C THR A 41 -11.19 -1.98 -2.80
N GLU A 42 -10.02 -2.38 -3.31
CA GLU A 42 -9.23 -3.47 -2.73
C GLU A 42 -8.62 -3.09 -1.37
N ILE A 43 -8.06 -1.88 -1.25
CA ILE A 43 -7.55 -1.35 0.03
C ILE A 43 -8.68 -1.30 1.06
N THR A 44 -9.86 -0.81 0.68
CA THR A 44 -11.03 -0.73 1.56
C THR A 44 -11.48 -2.12 2.02
N LYS A 45 -11.53 -3.10 1.12
CA LYS A 45 -11.87 -4.50 1.47
C LYS A 45 -10.86 -5.09 2.44
N ALA A 46 -9.57 -4.90 2.19
CA ALA A 46 -8.50 -5.38 3.06
C ALA A 46 -8.60 -4.78 4.46
N LEU A 47 -8.73 -3.44 4.56
CA LEU A 47 -8.88 -2.75 5.84
C LEU A 47 -10.14 -3.21 6.61
N LYS A 48 -11.28 -3.38 5.92
CA LYS A 48 -12.51 -3.92 6.53
C LYS A 48 -12.33 -5.35 7.04
N ALA A 49 -11.57 -6.19 6.33
CA ALA A 49 -11.31 -7.56 6.74
C ALA A 49 -10.37 -7.65 7.95
N LEU A 50 -9.45 -6.70 8.07
CA LEU A 50 -8.47 -6.61 9.17
C LEU A 50 -9.03 -5.91 10.42
N HIS A 51 -10.02 -5.04 10.24
CA HIS A 51 -10.68 -4.34 11.34
C HIS A 51 -11.56 -5.30 12.15
N ARG A 52 -11.26 -5.43 13.45
CA ARG A 52 -11.89 -6.44 14.32
C ARG A 52 -13.39 -6.23 14.49
N ASP A 53 -13.80 -4.98 14.70
CA ASP A 53 -15.19 -4.65 15.05
C ASP A 53 -16.10 -4.45 13.83
N ARG A 54 -15.53 -4.48 12.60
CA ARG A 54 -16.23 -4.26 11.32
C ARG A 54 -17.12 -3.02 11.31
N MET A 55 -16.75 -2.00 12.08
CA MET A 55 -17.42 -0.70 12.11
C MET A 55 -17.13 0.09 10.83
N PHE A 56 -17.88 1.17 10.61
CA PHE A 56 -17.70 2.05 9.45
C PHE A 56 -16.41 2.89 9.49
N SER A 57 -15.68 2.87 10.60
CA SER A 57 -14.42 3.62 10.81
C SER A 57 -13.45 2.81 11.66
N ILE A 58 -12.16 2.95 11.40
CA ILE A 58 -11.10 2.26 12.13
C ILE A 58 -10.44 3.26 13.10
N PRO A 59 -10.31 2.94 14.39
CA PRO A 59 -9.56 3.77 15.33
C PRO A 59 -8.10 3.93 14.91
N ILE A 60 -7.51 5.12 15.12
CA ILE A 60 -6.11 5.42 14.73
C ILE A 60 -5.13 4.41 15.32
N SER A 61 -5.32 4.01 16.58
CA SER A 61 -4.48 3.01 17.25
C SER A 61 -4.52 1.63 16.57
N GLU A 62 -5.68 1.23 16.07
CA GLU A 62 -5.83 -0.03 15.32
C GLU A 62 -5.26 0.10 13.91
N PHE A 63 -5.51 1.21 13.23
CA PHE A 63 -4.92 1.49 11.92
C PHE A 63 -3.38 1.48 11.98
N ARG A 64 -2.79 2.12 13.00
CA ARG A 64 -1.34 2.07 13.26
C ARG A 64 -0.86 0.63 13.50
N SER A 65 -1.62 -0.16 14.27
CA SER A 65 -1.28 -1.56 14.53
C SER A 65 -1.28 -2.40 13.25
N ILE A 66 -2.28 -2.19 12.37
CA ILE A 66 -2.38 -2.86 11.06
C ILE A 66 -1.17 -2.54 10.19
N LEU A 67 -0.87 -1.25 9.97
CA LEU A 67 0.20 -0.82 9.07
C LEU A 67 1.60 -1.22 9.55
N THR A 68 1.80 -1.37 10.87
CA THR A 68 3.09 -1.75 11.45
C THR A 68 3.29 -3.26 11.56
N SER A 69 2.22 -4.05 11.46
CA SER A 69 2.26 -5.49 11.76
C SER A 69 1.95 -6.40 10.56
N ILE A 70 1.28 -5.90 9.52
CA ILE A 70 0.74 -6.73 8.42
C ILE A 70 1.33 -6.31 7.07
N GLY A 71 1.64 -7.29 6.21
CA GLY A 71 2.11 -7.05 4.85
C GLY A 71 3.47 -6.37 4.77
N GLU A 72 3.57 -5.32 3.93
CA GLU A 72 4.72 -4.43 3.85
C GLU A 72 4.70 -3.45 5.02
N ARG A 73 5.22 -3.95 6.13
CA ARG A 73 5.22 -3.25 7.41
C ARG A 73 5.92 -1.91 7.32
N MET A 74 5.21 -0.89 7.78
CA MET A 74 5.75 0.45 7.99
C MET A 74 6.30 0.57 9.41
N SER A 75 7.31 1.41 9.59
CA SER A 75 7.77 1.83 10.91
C SER A 75 6.75 2.78 11.57
N HIS A 76 6.80 2.88 12.90
CA HIS A 76 5.95 3.82 13.63
C HIS A 76 6.09 5.27 13.13
N LEU A 77 7.33 5.70 12.85
CA LEU A 77 7.61 7.04 12.33
C LEU A 77 6.99 7.27 10.95
N GLU A 78 7.06 6.29 10.04
CA GLU A 78 6.43 6.40 8.72
C GLU A 78 4.91 6.50 8.82
N VAL A 79 4.30 5.76 9.75
CA VAL A 79 2.85 5.84 9.99
C VAL A 79 2.46 7.19 10.60
N ASP A 80 3.26 7.71 11.53
CA ASP A 80 3.00 9.02 12.14
C ASP A 80 3.07 10.15 11.10
N ASN A 81 4.12 10.15 10.26
CA ASN A 81 4.25 11.09 9.15
C ASN A 81 3.09 10.98 8.14
N LEU A 82 2.58 9.76 7.89
CA LEU A 82 1.41 9.55 7.04
C LEU A 82 0.14 10.17 7.66
N LEU A 83 -0.10 9.90 8.94
CA LEU A 83 -1.28 10.39 9.65
C LEU A 83 -1.30 11.92 9.77
N GLU A 84 -0.14 12.54 9.90
CA GLU A 84 -0.01 14.01 9.88
C GLU A 84 -0.50 14.62 8.57
N GLN A 85 -0.39 13.93 7.42
CA GLN A 85 -0.85 14.44 6.12
C GLN A 85 -2.34 14.23 5.85
N VAL A 86 -3.00 13.36 6.61
CA VAL A 86 -4.40 12.96 6.38
C VAL A 86 -5.35 13.58 7.41
N LEU A 87 -4.84 13.84 8.61
CA LEU A 87 -5.63 14.37 9.73
C LEU A 87 -5.51 15.89 9.90
N PHE A 88 -4.63 16.54 9.12
CA PHE A 88 -4.41 17.98 9.09
C PHE A 88 -4.38 18.47 7.64
#